data_AF-A0A5A7X316-F1
#
_entry.id   AF-A0A5A7X316-F1
#
_cell.length_a   1.000
_cell.length_b   1.000
_cell.length_c   1.000
_cell.angle_alpha   90.00
_cell.angle_beta   90.00
_cell.angle_gamma   90.00
#
_symmetry.space_group_name_H-M   'P 1'
#
loop_
_entity.id
_entity.type
_entity.pdbx_description
1 polymer ?
#
loop_
_entity_poly.entity_id
_entity_poly.type
_entity_poly.pdbx_seq_one_letter_code
_entity_poly.pdbx_strand_id
1 'polypeptide(L)'
;MHDIEQVSDTWHQRFTFFGTYGLPSSSPRAREAFKELSWWTRVRMGWNTLAFLFGPLYFFAKGMWRKGFVLLVSAVALGAVMVSLDLPEMVNRAGSLVIPAMAASSANYAYYLHVVMASRSWNPLEGFGRKGTST
;
A
#
# COMPACT_ATOMS: atom_id res chain seq x y z
N MET A 1 -3.22 15.56 -17.81
CA MET A 1 -3.77 14.19 -17.88
C MET A 1 -3.17 13.49 -19.10
N HIS A 2 -1.93 12.98 -19.05
CA HIS A 2 -1.25 12.43 -20.25
C HIS A 2 -0.53 11.07 -20.03
N ASP A 3 -0.71 10.39 -18.89
CA ASP A 3 0.05 9.15 -18.60
C ASP A 3 -0.81 7.94 -18.15
N ILE A 4 -2.13 8.00 -18.34
CA ILE A 4 -3.03 6.91 -17.92
C ILE A 4 -3.32 5.91 -19.05
N GLU A 5 -2.98 6.23 -20.30
CA GLU A 5 -3.22 5.33 -21.45
C GLU A 5 -2.20 4.18 -21.57
N GLN A 6 -1.03 4.28 -20.94
CA GLN A 6 0.03 3.25 -21.03
C GLN A 6 0.01 2.23 -19.89
N VAL A 7 -0.90 2.37 -18.93
CA VAL A 7 -1.04 1.43 -17.81
C VAL A 7 -2.13 0.40 -18.14
N SER A 8 -1.88 -0.87 -17.83
CA SER A 8 -2.85 -1.95 -18.08
C SER A 8 -4.24 -1.64 -17.50
N ASP A 9 -5.30 -2.23 -18.06
CA ASP A 9 -6.69 -2.00 -17.64
C ASP A 9 -6.90 -2.09 -16.12
N THR A 10 -6.13 -2.96 -15.46
CA THR A 10 -6.14 -3.12 -14.00
C THR A 10 -5.64 -1.88 -13.26
N TRP A 11 -4.57 -1.24 -13.75
CA TRP A 11 -4.04 -0.01 -13.19
C TRP A 11 -4.92 1.19 -13.50
N HIS A 12 -5.48 1.25 -14.72
CA HIS A 12 -6.44 2.29 -15.08
C HIS A 12 -7.62 2.28 -14.09
N GLN A 13 -8.24 1.11 -13.85
CA GLN A 13 -9.34 0.98 -12.88
C GLN A 13 -8.95 1.45 -11.46
N ARG A 14 -7.76 1.05 -10.97
CA ARG A 14 -7.24 1.48 -9.67
C ARG A 14 -7.08 2.99 -9.60
N PHE A 15 -6.44 3.58 -10.60
CA PHE A 15 -6.13 5.00 -10.63
C PHE A 15 -7.38 5.85 -10.76
N THR A 16 -8.35 5.43 -11.57
CA THR A 16 -9.66 6.11 -11.66
C THR A 16 -10.36 6.12 -10.30
N PHE A 17 -10.41 4.97 -9.60
CA PHE A 17 -11.03 4.92 -8.28
C PHE A 17 -10.32 5.83 -7.28
N PHE A 18 -8.99 5.75 -7.20
CA PHE A 18 -8.20 6.58 -6.27
C PHE A 18 -8.23 8.07 -6.62
N GLY A 19 -8.30 8.44 -7.89
CA GLY A 19 -8.46 9.83 -8.31
C GLY A 19 -9.80 10.42 -7.91
N THR A 20 -10.87 9.65 -8.03
CA THR A 20 -12.23 10.11 -7.70
C THR A 20 -12.51 10.12 -6.21
N TYR A 21 -12.10 9.07 -5.48
CA TYR A 21 -12.50 8.86 -4.09
C TYR A 21 -11.35 8.90 -3.07
N GLY A 22 -10.10 8.76 -3.52
CA GLY A 22 -8.96 8.51 -2.65
C GLY A 22 -8.99 7.10 -2.05
N LEU A 23 -8.30 6.92 -0.91
CA LEU A 23 -8.34 5.67 -0.17
C LEU A 23 -9.73 5.44 0.45
N PRO A 24 -10.26 4.20 0.45
CA PRO A 24 -11.53 3.86 1.11
C PRO A 24 -11.57 4.21 2.61
N SER A 25 -10.42 4.26 3.28
CA SER A 25 -10.31 4.62 4.70
C SER A 25 -10.35 6.12 4.98
N SER A 26 -10.24 6.97 3.94
CA SER A 26 -10.08 8.42 4.10
C SER A 26 -11.38 9.18 4.33
N SER A 27 -12.52 8.68 3.82
CA SER A 27 -13.83 9.33 3.94
C SER A 27 -15.00 8.33 3.93
N PRO A 28 -16.18 8.69 4.50
CA PRO A 28 -17.39 7.86 4.41
C PRO A 28 -17.82 7.60 2.96
N ARG A 29 -17.79 8.62 2.11
CA ARG A 29 -18.10 8.53 0.68
C ARG A 29 -17.22 7.52 -0.05
N ALA A 30 -15.90 7.56 0.19
CA ALA A 30 -14.97 6.60 -0.40
C ALA A 30 -15.24 5.17 0.09
N ARG A 31 -15.62 5.01 1.36
CA ARG A 31 -15.96 3.72 1.96
C ARG A 31 -17.25 3.14 1.37
N GLU A 32 -18.25 3.97 1.11
CA GLU A 32 -19.51 3.56 0.46
C GLU A 32 -19.27 3.12 -0.98
N ALA A 33 -18.61 3.96 -1.79
CA ALA A 33 -18.24 3.60 -3.17
C ALA A 33 -17.39 2.31 -3.23
N PHE A 34 -16.49 2.10 -2.26
CA PHE A 34 -15.69 0.87 -2.18
C PHE A 34 -16.54 -0.38 -1.91
N LYS A 35 -17.65 -0.26 -1.17
CA LYS A 35 -18.55 -1.40 -0.87
C LYS A 35 -19.38 -1.83 -2.07
N GLU A 36 -19.68 -0.91 -2.99
CA GLU A 36 -20.42 -1.17 -4.23
C GLU A 36 -19.60 -2.00 -5.23
N LEU A 37 -18.27 -1.98 -5.12
CA LEU A 37 -17.40 -2.79 -5.96
C LEU A 37 -17.65 -4.29 -5.75
N SER A 38 -17.46 -5.07 -6.82
CA SER A 38 -17.46 -6.53 -6.72
C SER A 38 -16.40 -7.00 -5.72
N TRP A 39 -16.61 -8.18 -5.11
CA TRP A 39 -15.68 -8.72 -4.12
C TRP A 39 -14.25 -8.85 -4.68
N TRP A 40 -14.11 -9.37 -5.91
CA TRP A 40 -12.80 -9.51 -6.57
C TRP A 40 -12.14 -8.17 -6.86
N THR A 41 -12.90 -7.15 -7.25
CA THR A 41 -12.37 -5.80 -7.47
C THR A 41 -11.84 -5.21 -6.16
N ARG A 42 -12.58 -5.38 -5.05
CA ARG A 42 -12.13 -4.93 -3.73
C ARG A 42 -10.80 -5.56 -3.32
N VAL A 43 -10.68 -6.89 -3.46
CA VAL A 43 -9.45 -7.62 -3.15
C VAL A 43 -8.29 -7.11 -4.01
N ARG A 44 -8.48 -6.99 -5.33
CA ARG A 44 -7.44 -6.49 -6.24
C ARG A 44 -7.08 -5.02 -6.02
N MET A 45 -7.99 -4.21 -5.47
CA MET A 45 -7.74 -2.80 -5.15
C MET A 45 -6.96 -2.66 -3.84
N GLY A 46 -7.35 -3.44 -2.83
CA GLY A 46 -6.75 -3.41 -1.49
C GLY A 46 -5.48 -4.24 -1.32
N TRP A 47 -5.19 -5.17 -2.24
CA TRP A 47 -4.04 -6.08 -2.11
C TRP A 47 -3.21 -6.15 -3.39
N ASN A 48 -1.89 -6.29 -3.23
CA ASN A 48 -0.95 -6.49 -4.31
C ASN A 48 -0.04 -7.69 -4.01
N THR A 49 -0.28 -8.80 -4.71
CA THR A 49 0.43 -10.06 -4.51
C THR A 49 1.93 -9.96 -4.80
N LEU A 50 2.33 -9.15 -5.79
CA LEU A 50 3.75 -8.96 -6.10
C LEU A 50 4.45 -8.17 -5.00
N ALA A 51 3.82 -7.13 -4.47
CA ALA A 51 4.35 -6.39 -3.32
C ALA A 51 4.37 -7.25 -2.04
N PHE A 52 3.43 -8.17 -1.88
CA PHE A 52 3.47 -9.14 -0.78
C PHE A 52 4.71 -10.04 -0.86
N LEU A 53 4.97 -10.63 -2.03
CA LEU A 53 6.06 -11.59 -2.21
C LEU A 53 7.45 -10.91 -2.23
N PHE A 54 7.55 -9.74 -2.88
CA PHE A 54 8.84 -9.08 -3.12
C PHE A 54 9.10 -7.89 -2.18
N GLY A 55 8.12 -7.46 -1.38
CA GLY A 55 8.27 -6.43 -0.38
C GLY A 55 8.92 -5.13 -0.93
N PRO A 56 10.01 -4.64 -0.30
CA PRO A 56 10.74 -3.46 -0.77
C PRO A 56 11.21 -3.52 -2.23
N LEU A 57 11.58 -4.71 -2.73
CA LEU A 57 12.10 -4.88 -4.10
C LEU A 57 11.04 -4.51 -5.14
N TYR A 58 9.77 -4.79 -4.86
CA TYR A 58 8.66 -4.34 -5.69
C TYR A 58 8.61 -2.81 -5.79
N PHE A 59 8.77 -2.12 -4.66
CA PHE A 59 8.72 -0.65 -4.62
C PHE A 59 9.91 -0.04 -5.38
N PHE A 60 11.10 -0.63 -5.30
CA PHE A 60 12.25 -0.21 -6.10
C PHE A 60 11.99 -0.39 -7.60
N ALA A 61 11.49 -1.56 -8.01
CA ALA A 61 11.16 -1.84 -9.41
C ALA A 61 10.10 -0.87 -9.99
N LYS A 62 9.19 -0.35 -9.14
CA LYS A 62 8.16 0.63 -9.52
C LYS A 62 8.62 2.09 -9.41
N GLY A 63 9.87 2.37 -9.06
CA GLY A 63 10.41 3.73 -8.91
C GLY A 63 10.09 4.42 -7.58
N MET A 64 9.36 3.75 -6.68
CA MET A 64 8.94 4.26 -5.37
C MET A 64 10.02 4.07 -4.30
N TRP A 65 11.28 4.37 -4.63
CA TRP A 65 12.45 3.95 -3.86
C TRP A 65 12.46 4.47 -2.40
N ARG A 66 11.93 5.66 -2.12
CA ARG A 66 11.86 6.20 -0.74
C ARG A 66 10.99 5.33 0.17
N LYS A 67 9.79 5.00 -0.29
CA LYS A 67 8.87 4.11 0.43
C LYS A 67 9.43 2.69 0.52
N GLY A 68 10.07 2.21 -0.55
CA GLY A 68 10.79 0.93 -0.55
C GLY A 68 11.91 0.89 0.50
N PHE A 69 12.70 1.95 0.62
CA PHE A 69 13.74 2.06 1.63
C PHE A 69 13.20 2.04 3.06
N VAL A 70 12.10 2.76 3.33
CA VAL A 70 11.44 2.70 4.64
C VAL A 70 10.95 1.29 4.95
N LEU A 71 10.31 0.60 3.99
CA LEU A 71 9.88 -0.78 4.17
C LEU A 71 11.06 -1.72 4.47
N LEU A 72 12.21 -1.52 3.81
CA LEU A 72 13.41 -2.31 4.04
C LEU A 72 13.97 -2.09 5.45
N VAL A 73 14.14 -0.84 5.87
CA VAL A 73 14.63 -0.51 7.21
C VAL A 73 13.66 -1.02 8.28
N SER A 74 12.35 -0.87 8.08
CA SER A 74 11.34 -1.44 8.97
C SER A 74 11.42 -2.96 9.07
N ALA A 75 11.67 -3.66 7.96
CA ALA A 75 11.85 -5.12 7.96
C ALA A 75 13.07 -5.56 8.76
N VAL A 76 14.21 -4.90 8.56
CA VAL A 76 15.44 -5.20 9.30
C VAL A 76 15.26 -4.91 10.79
N ALA A 77 14.68 -3.76 11.14
CA ALA A 77 14.44 -3.37 12.52
C ALA A 77 13.48 -4.34 13.23
N LEU A 78 12.36 -4.69 12.59
CA LEU A 78 11.40 -5.65 13.13
C LEU A 78 12.03 -7.03 13.29
N GLY A 79 12.80 -7.50 12.30
CA GLY A 79 13.51 -8.77 12.37
C GLY A 79 14.54 -8.81 13.51
N ALA A 80 15.31 -7.75 13.70
CA ALA A 80 16.26 -7.64 14.80
C ALA A 80 15.58 -7.70 16.18
N VAL A 81 14.46 -6.97 16.34
CA VAL A 81 13.66 -7.03 17.57
C VAL A 81 13.13 -8.45 17.81
N MET A 82 12.57 -9.09 16.79
CA MET A 82 12.01 -10.44 16.92
C MET A 82 13.06 -11.49 17.25
N VAL A 83 14.28 -11.39 16.71
CA VAL A 83 15.39 -12.30 17.06
C VAL A 83 15.89 -12.05 18.48
N SER A 84 15.83 -10.80 18.96
CA SER A 84 16.26 -10.47 20.34
C SER A 84 15.26 -10.90 21.41
N LEU A 85 14.01 -11.12 21.03
CA LEU A 85 12.95 -11.54 21.93
C LEU A 85 12.76 -13.06 21.77
N ASP A 86 12.80 -13.81 22.86
CA ASP A 86 12.53 -15.26 22.85
C ASP A 86 11.02 -15.51 22.72
N LEU A 87 10.47 -15.15 21.56
CA LEU A 87 9.04 -15.19 21.28
C LEU A 87 8.57 -16.60 20.90
N PRO A 88 7.32 -16.96 21.21
CA PRO A 88 6.72 -18.18 20.70
C PRO A 88 6.76 -18.23 19.17
N GLU A 89 7.02 -19.41 18.62
CA GLU A 89 7.15 -19.64 17.17
C GLU A 89 5.97 -19.07 16.36
N MET A 90 4.74 -19.18 16.88
CA MET A 90 3.55 -18.62 16.23
C MET A 90 3.62 -17.09 16.09
N VAL A 91 4.14 -16.41 17.11
CA VAL A 91 4.32 -14.96 17.12
C VAL A 91 5.43 -14.57 16.13
N ASN A 92 6.53 -15.35 16.08
CA ASN A 92 7.59 -15.14 15.10
C ASN A 92 7.09 -15.28 13.66
N ARG A 93 6.26 -16.29 13.38
CA ARG A 93 5.64 -16.44 12.05
C ARG A 93 4.72 -15.28 11.72
N ALA A 94 3.83 -14.91 12.63
CA ALA A 94 2.92 -13.78 12.40
C ALA A 94 3.67 -12.45 12.19
N GLY A 95 4.70 -12.18 13.00
CA GLY A 95 5.52 -10.97 12.89
C GLY A 95 6.26 -10.87 11.55
N SER A 96 6.74 -12.00 11.02
CA SER A 96 7.41 -12.04 9.71
C SER A 96 6.51 -11.60 8.55
N LEU A 97 5.18 -11.72 8.70
CA LEU A 97 4.20 -11.33 7.69
C LEU A 97 3.78 -9.86 7.75
N VAL A 98 4.15 -9.12 8.81
CA VAL A 98 3.72 -7.72 9.02
C VAL A 98 4.19 -6.81 7.88
N ILE A 99 5.48 -6.84 7.54
CA ILE A 99 6.03 -5.98 6.49
C ILE A 99 5.55 -6.39 5.08
N PRO A 100 5.55 -7.69 4.71
CA PRO A 100 4.90 -8.15 3.47
C PRO A 100 3.45 -7.71 3.33
N ALA A 101 2.63 -7.85 4.38
CA ALA A 101 1.23 -7.44 4.36
C ALA A 101 1.07 -5.92 4.25
N MET A 102 1.93 -5.15 4.92
CA MET A 102 1.96 -3.69 4.82
C MET A 102 2.35 -3.23 3.40
N ALA A 103 3.35 -3.87 2.80
CA ALA A 103 3.76 -3.62 1.42
C ALA A 103 2.61 -3.92 0.44
N ALA A 104 1.96 -5.08 0.59
CA ALA A 104 0.85 -5.51 -0.25
C ALA A 104 -0.36 -4.58 -0.18
N SER A 105 -0.70 -4.13 1.04
CA SER A 105 -1.89 -3.31 1.28
C SER A 105 -1.71 -1.85 0.82
N SER A 106 -0.48 -1.37 0.78
CA SER A 106 -0.18 0.03 0.43
C SER A 106 0.27 0.23 -1.02
N ALA A 107 0.85 -0.79 -1.65
CA ALA A 107 1.52 -0.67 -2.96
C ALA A 107 0.65 -0.06 -4.07
N ASN A 108 -0.63 -0.45 -4.15
CA ASN A 108 -1.51 0.04 -5.22
C ASN A 108 -1.72 1.56 -5.12
N TYR A 109 -1.99 2.06 -3.91
CA TYR A 109 -2.21 3.47 -3.68
C TYR A 109 -0.90 4.27 -3.70
N ALA A 110 0.19 3.71 -3.15
CA ALA A 110 1.51 4.30 -3.24
C ALA A 110 1.93 4.54 -4.69
N TYR A 111 1.64 3.58 -5.59
CA TYR A 111 1.95 3.71 -7.01
C TYR A 111 1.07 4.76 -7.70
N TYR A 112 -0.21 4.85 -7.35
CA TYR A 112 -1.07 5.94 -7.79
C TYR A 112 -0.50 7.31 -7.38
N LEU A 113 -0.13 7.48 -6.11
CA LEU A 113 0.47 8.72 -5.62
C LEU A 113 1.78 9.05 -6.34
N HIS A 114 2.59 8.03 -6.65
CA HIS A 114 3.85 8.21 -7.35
C HIS A 114 3.66 8.68 -8.80
N VAL A 115 2.76 8.02 -9.55
CA VAL A 115 2.56 8.31 -10.97
C VAL A 115 1.69 9.54 -11.18
N VAL A 116 0.57 9.65 -10.48
CA VAL A 116 -0.45 10.68 -10.73
C VAL A 116 -0.19 11.95 -9.92
N MET A 117 0.21 11.80 -8.66
CA MET A 117 0.40 12.92 -7.75
C MET A 117 1.88 13.35 -7.62
N ALA A 118 2.79 12.70 -8.36
CA ALA A 118 4.24 12.90 -8.28
C ALA A 118 4.80 12.86 -6.83
N SER A 119 4.15 12.12 -5.92
CA SER A 119 4.51 12.12 -4.50
C SER A 119 5.92 11.58 -4.29
N ARG A 120 6.69 12.32 -3.50
CA ARG A 120 8.05 11.97 -3.05
C ARG A 120 8.12 11.70 -1.54
N SER A 121 6.99 11.40 -0.92
CA SER A 121 6.92 11.06 0.50
C SER A 121 7.71 9.78 0.82
N TRP A 122 8.27 9.74 2.03
CA TRP A 122 8.91 8.56 2.59
C TRP A 122 7.91 7.62 3.26
N ASN A 123 6.70 8.08 3.58
CA ASN A 123 5.70 7.26 4.28
C ASN A 123 5.06 6.23 3.33
N PRO A 124 5.25 4.91 3.52
CA PRO A 124 4.60 3.89 2.69
C PRO A 124 3.07 3.89 2.86
N LEU A 125 2.59 4.36 4.01
CA LEU A 125 1.17 4.47 4.38
C LEU A 125 0.61 5.89 4.17
N GLU A 126 1.19 6.65 3.25
CA GLU A 126 0.69 7.98 2.90
C GLU A 126 -0.81 7.93 2.53
N GLY A 127 -1.60 8.79 3.17
CA GLY A 127 -3.05 8.87 2.98
C GLY A 127 -3.87 7.84 3.76
N PHE A 128 -3.24 6.86 4.43
CA PHE A 128 -3.94 5.99 5.38
C PHE A 128 -4.22 6.76 6.68
N GLY A 129 -5.45 6.65 7.18
CA GLY A 129 -5.93 7.35 8.37
C GLY A 129 -7.11 8.28 8.07
N ARG A 130 -7.93 8.58 9.09
CA ARG A 130 -8.99 9.59 8.95
C ARG A 130 -8.33 10.96 8.98
N LYS A 131 -8.65 11.81 8.01
CA LYS A 131 -8.46 13.25 8.21
C LYS A 131 -9.42 13.65 9.32
N GLY A 132 -8.90 14.04 10.48
CA GLY A 132 -9.72 14.61 11.54
C GLY A 132 -10.50 15.78 10.95
N THR A 133 -11.79 15.84 11.22
CA THR A 133 -12.59 17.05 10.98
C THR A 133 -12.07 18.12 11.93
N SER A 134 -11.09 18.89 11.50
CA SER A 134 -10.76 20.18 12.10
C SER A 134 -11.97 21.08 11.81
N THR A 135 -12.90 21.10 12.76
CA THR A 135 -13.98 22.09 12.84
C THR A 135 -13.54 23.14 13.84
#